data_AF-A0A2H3FN17-F1
#
_entry.id   AF-A0A2H3FN17-F1
#
_cell.length_a   1.000
_cell.length_b   1.000
_cell.length_c   1.000
_cell.angle_alpha   90.00
_cell.angle_beta   90.00
_cell.angle_gamma   90.00
#
_symmetry.space_group_name_H-M   'P 1'
#
loop_
_entity.id
_entity.type
_entity.pdbx_description
1 polymer ?
#
loop_
_entity_poly.entity_id
_entity_poly.type
_entity_poly.pdbx_seq_one_letter_code
_entity_poly.pdbx_strand_id
1 'polypeptide(L)'
;MGRLKMGWLSKFFRKATIEIDTVTGSEPPLDSGNGHNWQSVGESIGCDLKVLFPNERDVPEASGESWADNEMHNAMIVHREPTTLDIEWHYHILAVHNIDSTPRGIMYDSGATDSNKVPREGLGISTHWIIDSGWGTVSGMRFGLAKAPHFRTAVHELGHALGLQHNIIDLGFMNTSDVIAAAGTAANPFPNNIKWSFADNDLKRLRHWSDIFIRPGGVPFGNANDFVSLPSPDDRALSLDMPDLGLVITPLLTEVPLGAPVRVELKLSNNNNTAVKIPARIDLKSTCLRGVVKDPNGTLRRFRSIIGCVDEQHLTDLEPGRSVTKFLTLLRGGDGPLFPSSGVFEISVTLRWALPSNGEAGPLPEAVVHGSTTVFITGANTDAHAKAAHKVLTTPDTHLVLALGGTHLSSGIAAIETAIGDGVLRPHWRVVNAKALAKAGDKANGRPILDGSEQCFMSPGEREKLVRLLE
;
A
#
# COMPACT_ATOMS: atom_id res chain seq x y z
N MET A 1 22.44 24.95 -38.26
CA MET A 1 22.24 23.49 -38.45
C MET A 1 23.02 22.77 -37.36
N GLY A 2 22.33 22.14 -36.40
CA GLY A 2 23.00 21.39 -35.32
C GLY A 2 23.30 19.95 -35.74
N ARG A 3 24.48 19.43 -35.39
CA ARG A 3 24.81 18.00 -35.52
C ARG A 3 24.77 17.36 -34.15
N LEU A 4 23.94 16.33 -33.99
CA LEU A 4 23.89 15.48 -32.80
C LEU A 4 24.64 14.17 -33.10
N LYS A 5 25.46 13.70 -32.16
CA LYS A 5 26.08 12.37 -32.20
C LYS A 5 25.69 11.64 -30.92
N MET A 6 25.09 10.47 -31.05
CA MET A 6 24.78 9.58 -29.94
C MET A 6 25.60 8.29 -30.06
N GLY A 7 25.94 7.70 -28.93
CA GLY A 7 26.62 6.43 -28.82
C GLY A 7 26.20 5.71 -27.55
N TRP A 8 26.30 4.39 -27.55
CA TRP A 8 25.95 3.55 -26.39
C TRP A 8 27.09 3.56 -25.37
N LEU A 9 26.78 3.92 -24.12
CA LEU A 9 27.71 3.82 -22.99
C LEU A 9 27.56 2.51 -22.21
N SER A 10 26.42 1.83 -22.36
CA SER A 10 26.08 0.57 -21.71
C SER A 10 25.10 -0.23 -22.58
N LYS A 11 25.02 -1.54 -22.36
CA LYS A 11 23.96 -2.41 -22.91
C LYS A 11 22.66 -2.34 -22.10
N PHE A 12 22.71 -1.77 -20.91
CA PHE A 12 21.58 -1.60 -20.00
C PHE A 12 21.09 -0.15 -20.01
N PHE A 13 19.78 0.04 -19.83
CA PHE A 13 19.15 1.34 -19.64
C PHE A 13 19.43 1.90 -18.24
N ARG A 14 19.58 1.02 -17.26
CA ARG A 14 19.61 1.34 -15.83
C ARG A 14 20.65 0.51 -15.09
N LYS A 15 21.00 0.93 -13.88
CA LYS A 15 21.80 0.16 -12.93
C LYS A 15 21.16 0.27 -11.55
N ALA A 16 21.13 -0.83 -10.81
CA ALA A 16 20.68 -0.83 -9.42
C ALA A 16 21.41 -1.92 -8.62
N THR A 17 21.49 -1.68 -7.32
CA THR A 17 22.00 -2.64 -6.36
C THR A 17 20.84 -3.20 -5.53
N ILE A 18 20.87 -4.51 -5.32
CA ILE A 18 19.98 -5.25 -4.45
C ILE A 18 20.83 -5.77 -3.29
N GLU A 19 20.58 -5.23 -2.12
CA GLU A 19 21.14 -5.69 -0.86
C GLU A 19 20.17 -6.66 -0.21
N ILE A 20 20.69 -7.81 0.23
CA ILE A 20 19.87 -8.88 0.80
C ILE A 20 20.40 -9.22 2.18
N ASP A 21 19.52 -9.06 3.17
CA ASP A 21 19.74 -9.44 4.56
C ASP A 21 18.78 -10.56 4.97
N THR A 22 19.20 -11.36 5.95
CA THR A 22 18.39 -12.45 6.49
C THR A 22 18.40 -12.41 8.01
N VAL A 23 17.26 -12.76 8.61
CA VAL A 23 17.25 -13.19 10.02
C VAL A 23 17.80 -14.61 10.14
N THR A 24 18.31 -14.96 11.32
CA THR A 24 18.90 -16.28 11.57
C THR A 24 17.91 -17.41 11.24
N GLY A 25 18.29 -18.31 10.33
CA GLY A 25 17.46 -19.45 9.93
C GLY A 25 16.62 -19.22 8.66
N SER A 26 16.57 -17.99 8.15
CA SER A 26 15.89 -17.65 6.89
C SER A 26 16.76 -17.92 5.65
N GLU A 27 16.15 -18.40 4.58
CA GLU A 27 16.80 -18.55 3.28
C GLU A 27 16.83 -17.23 2.50
N PRO A 28 17.96 -16.88 1.87
CA PRO A 28 18.04 -15.73 0.99
C PRO A 28 17.41 -16.03 -0.40
N PRO A 29 16.64 -15.10 -0.99
CA PRO A 29 16.08 -15.28 -2.32
C PRO A 29 17.13 -14.98 -3.41
N LEU A 30 18.07 -15.90 -3.66
CA LEU A 30 19.16 -15.67 -4.62
C LEU A 30 18.85 -16.16 -6.04
N ASP A 31 18.14 -17.29 -6.15
CA ASP A 31 17.85 -17.98 -7.40
C ASP A 31 16.59 -18.85 -7.29
N SER A 32 16.01 -19.19 -8.44
CA SER A 32 14.82 -20.03 -8.53
C SER A 32 15.08 -21.53 -8.34
N GLY A 33 16.34 -21.97 -8.25
CA GLY A 33 16.73 -23.37 -8.39
C GLY A 33 16.65 -23.93 -9.81
N ASN A 34 16.11 -23.18 -10.77
CA ASN A 34 15.85 -23.63 -12.16
C ASN A 34 16.44 -22.66 -13.20
N GLY A 35 17.60 -22.07 -12.92
CA GLY A 35 18.36 -21.25 -13.89
C GLY A 35 17.94 -19.78 -13.98
N HIS A 36 17.00 -19.32 -13.16
CA HIS A 36 16.67 -17.89 -13.03
C HIS A 36 17.29 -17.30 -11.76
N ASN A 37 17.89 -16.13 -11.89
CA ASN A 37 18.53 -15.36 -10.83
C ASN A 37 18.39 -13.85 -11.08
N TRP A 38 18.85 -13.02 -10.15
CA TRP A 38 18.75 -11.55 -10.27
C TRP A 38 19.43 -10.98 -11.53
N GLN A 39 20.53 -11.59 -12.00
CA GLN A 39 21.16 -11.17 -13.25
C GLN A 39 20.21 -11.40 -14.44
N SER A 40 19.62 -12.59 -14.56
CA SER A 40 18.67 -12.91 -15.64
C SER A 40 17.42 -12.01 -15.59
N VAL A 41 16.96 -11.65 -14.38
CA VAL A 41 15.86 -10.69 -14.18
C VAL A 41 16.28 -9.30 -14.66
N GLY A 42 17.46 -8.83 -14.27
CA GLY A 42 18.02 -7.54 -14.68
C GLY A 42 18.16 -7.42 -16.19
N GLU A 43 18.75 -8.43 -16.84
CA GLU A 43 18.86 -8.54 -18.29
C GLU A 43 17.49 -8.47 -18.96
N SER A 44 16.48 -9.15 -18.41
CA SER A 44 15.11 -9.12 -18.95
C SER A 44 14.48 -7.73 -18.90
N ILE A 45 14.81 -6.89 -17.92
CA ILE A 45 14.25 -5.53 -17.80
C ILE A 45 15.20 -4.44 -18.32
N GLY A 46 16.38 -4.83 -18.85
CA GLY A 46 17.41 -3.89 -19.30
C GLY A 46 18.06 -3.10 -18.16
N CYS A 47 18.13 -3.67 -16.95
CA CYS A 47 18.80 -3.11 -15.79
C CYS A 47 20.01 -3.96 -15.39
N ASP A 48 21.15 -3.33 -15.16
CA ASP A 48 22.33 -3.96 -14.58
C ASP A 48 22.09 -4.12 -13.06
N LEU A 49 21.61 -5.29 -12.65
CA LEU A 49 21.32 -5.61 -11.24
C LEU A 49 22.54 -6.22 -10.58
N LYS A 50 23.14 -5.47 -9.66
CA LYS A 50 24.21 -5.96 -8.77
C LYS A 50 23.59 -6.51 -7.49
N VAL A 51 23.96 -7.71 -7.08
CA VAL A 51 23.52 -8.29 -5.81
C VAL A 51 24.63 -8.15 -4.78
N LEU A 52 24.32 -7.56 -3.63
CA LEU A 52 25.14 -7.57 -2.42
C LEU A 52 24.57 -8.61 -1.47
N PHE A 53 25.21 -9.78 -1.39
CA PHE A 53 24.84 -10.82 -0.46
C PHE A 53 26.05 -11.67 -0.03
N PRO A 54 26.16 -12.00 1.27
CA PRO A 54 25.44 -11.35 2.37
C PRO A 54 25.95 -9.94 2.62
N ASN A 55 25.07 -9.03 2.98
CA ASN A 55 25.48 -7.86 3.77
C ASN A 55 25.42 -8.22 5.27
N GLU A 56 24.27 -8.71 5.75
CA GLU A 56 24.09 -9.27 7.09
C GLU A 56 23.23 -10.57 7.07
N ARG A 57 23.65 -11.62 7.78
CA ARG A 57 22.95 -12.93 7.79
C ARG A 57 22.16 -13.25 9.07
N ASP A 58 22.33 -12.44 10.10
CA ASP A 58 21.81 -12.69 11.43
C ASP A 58 21.18 -11.41 12.01
N VAL A 59 20.38 -10.72 11.17
CA VAL A 59 19.59 -9.58 11.64
C VAL A 59 18.71 -10.06 12.80
N PRO A 60 18.82 -9.44 14.00
CA PRO A 60 18.06 -9.89 15.16
C PRO A 60 16.55 -9.77 14.92
N GLU A 61 15.81 -10.81 15.31
CA GLU A 61 14.36 -10.79 15.38
C GLU A 61 13.87 -9.61 16.24
N ALA A 62 12.96 -8.79 15.72
CA ALA A 62 12.53 -7.57 16.40
C ALA A 62 11.66 -7.84 17.64
N SER A 63 10.59 -8.63 17.48
CA SER A 63 9.63 -8.95 18.55
C SER A 63 9.19 -10.42 18.60
N GLY A 64 9.74 -11.29 17.75
CA GLY A 64 9.44 -12.72 17.68
C GLY A 64 9.54 -13.26 16.26
N GLU A 65 9.01 -14.46 16.01
CA GLU A 65 9.06 -15.17 14.73
C GLU A 65 8.25 -14.51 13.57
N SER A 66 7.58 -13.38 13.82
CA SER A 66 6.76 -12.67 12.85
C SER A 66 7.00 -11.17 12.98
N TRP A 67 7.10 -10.49 11.85
CA TRP A 67 7.44 -9.08 11.77
C TRP A 67 6.24 -8.24 11.35
N ALA A 68 6.01 -7.16 12.08
CA ALA A 68 5.14 -6.10 11.63
C ALA A 68 5.85 -5.21 10.58
N ASP A 69 5.08 -4.62 9.66
CA ASP A 69 5.62 -3.77 8.57
C ASP A 69 6.55 -2.66 9.09
N ASN A 70 6.22 -2.08 10.26
CA ASN A 70 7.03 -1.04 10.89
C ASN A 70 8.38 -1.56 11.44
N GLU A 71 8.45 -2.82 11.86
CA GLU A 71 9.69 -3.43 12.34
C GLU A 71 10.64 -3.70 11.18
N MET A 72 10.12 -4.18 10.05
CA MET A 72 10.93 -4.36 8.84
C MET A 72 11.45 -3.04 8.31
N HIS A 73 10.59 -2.01 8.31
CA HIS A 73 11.01 -0.67 7.93
C HIS A 73 12.15 -0.17 8.85
N ASN A 74 12.01 -0.33 10.16
CA ASN A 74 13.06 0.06 11.10
C ASN A 74 14.36 -0.72 10.88
N ALA A 75 14.29 -2.03 10.63
CA ALA A 75 15.46 -2.85 10.31
C ALA A 75 16.16 -2.34 9.04
N MET A 76 15.41 -2.06 7.98
CA MET A 76 15.96 -1.46 6.77
C MET A 76 16.71 -0.14 7.06
N ILE A 77 16.16 0.76 7.89
CA ILE A 77 16.84 2.02 8.25
C ILE A 77 18.17 1.79 8.96
N VAL A 78 18.24 0.75 9.80
CA VAL A 78 19.40 0.45 10.65
C VAL A 78 20.49 -0.30 9.87
N HIS A 79 20.10 -1.25 9.03
CA HIS A 79 21.02 -2.23 8.45
C HIS A 79 21.48 -1.88 7.04
N ARG A 80 20.67 -1.15 6.26
CA ARG A 80 21.03 -0.83 4.87
C ARG A 80 22.28 0.03 4.77
N GLU A 81 23.04 -0.15 3.69
CA GLU A 81 24.13 0.78 3.41
C GLU A 81 23.62 2.20 3.10
N PRO A 82 24.22 3.26 3.69
CA PRO A 82 23.91 4.64 3.31
C PRO A 82 24.18 4.87 1.82
N THR A 83 23.18 5.38 1.10
CA THR A 83 23.28 5.57 -0.35
C THR A 83 22.63 6.88 -0.82
N THR A 84 23.14 7.43 -1.92
CA THR A 84 22.52 8.55 -2.63
C THR A 84 21.77 8.01 -3.84
N LEU A 85 20.44 7.98 -3.78
CA LEU A 85 19.60 7.41 -4.84
C LEU A 85 19.61 8.19 -6.16
N ASP A 86 20.21 9.39 -6.18
CA ASP A 86 20.53 10.13 -7.40
C ASP A 86 21.80 9.61 -8.11
N ILE A 87 22.63 8.81 -7.43
CA ILE A 87 23.89 8.24 -7.94
C ILE A 87 23.73 6.75 -8.21
N GLU A 88 23.18 6.00 -7.25
CA GLU A 88 23.00 4.56 -7.34
C GLU A 88 21.64 4.18 -6.78
N TRP A 89 20.83 3.48 -7.57
CA TRP A 89 19.56 2.96 -7.09
C TRP A 89 19.84 1.77 -6.20
N HIS A 90 19.32 1.82 -4.98
CA HIS A 90 19.54 0.78 -3.99
C HIS A 90 18.20 0.26 -3.46
N TYR A 91 18.02 -1.05 -3.51
CA TYR A 91 16.89 -1.75 -2.90
C TYR A 91 17.41 -2.70 -1.82
N HIS A 92 16.69 -2.75 -0.71
CA HIS A 92 16.96 -3.61 0.44
C HIS A 92 15.89 -4.70 0.55
N ILE A 93 16.33 -5.94 0.63
CA ILE A 93 15.50 -7.14 0.79
C ILE A 93 15.79 -7.73 2.16
N LEU A 94 14.79 -7.83 3.03
CA LEU A 94 14.90 -8.53 4.31
C LEU A 94 14.13 -9.84 4.26
N ALA A 95 14.83 -10.98 4.33
CA ALA A 95 14.19 -12.28 4.48
C ALA A 95 13.97 -12.61 5.97
N VAL A 96 12.71 -12.77 6.37
CA VAL A 96 12.27 -12.99 7.75
C VAL A 96 11.52 -14.32 7.87
N HIS A 97 11.29 -14.80 9.10
CA HIS A 97 10.46 -16.00 9.30
C HIS A 97 9.02 -15.78 8.82
N ASN A 98 8.28 -14.87 9.43
CA ASN A 98 6.91 -14.56 9.03
C ASN A 98 6.66 -13.06 8.98
N ILE A 99 5.58 -12.67 8.30
CA ILE A 99 5.15 -11.29 8.12
C ILE A 99 3.70 -11.18 8.58
N ASP A 100 3.40 -10.23 9.48
CA ASP A 100 2.06 -10.09 10.07
C ASP A 100 0.98 -9.70 9.06
N SER A 101 1.35 -8.92 8.05
CA SER A 101 0.42 -8.31 7.10
C SER A 101 0.09 -9.20 5.89
N THR A 102 0.96 -10.18 5.58
CA THR A 102 0.85 -11.07 4.43
C THR A 102 1.67 -12.34 4.64
N PRO A 103 1.25 -13.51 4.17
CA PRO A 103 2.01 -14.75 4.36
C PRO A 103 3.35 -14.80 3.60
N ARG A 104 3.56 -13.98 2.55
CA ARG A 104 4.60 -14.24 1.53
C ARG A 104 5.63 -13.13 1.38
N GLY A 105 5.20 -11.93 1.03
CA GLY A 105 6.10 -10.81 0.72
C GLY A 105 5.38 -9.48 0.74
N ILE A 106 6.13 -8.41 1.02
CA ILE A 106 5.59 -7.05 1.08
C ILE A 106 6.66 -6.01 0.73
N MET A 107 6.27 -4.97 -0.01
CA MET A 107 6.99 -3.69 -0.03
C MET A 107 6.44 -2.78 1.09
N TYR A 108 7.18 -2.67 2.20
CA TYR A 108 6.69 -2.03 3.44
C TYR A 108 6.83 -0.51 3.50
N ASP A 109 7.40 0.13 2.47
CA ASP A 109 7.78 1.56 2.46
C ASP A 109 7.20 2.35 1.27
N SER A 110 5.91 2.14 0.99
CA SER A 110 5.24 2.64 -0.21
C SER A 110 5.15 4.17 -0.37
N GLY A 111 5.21 4.92 0.74
CA GLY A 111 4.61 6.26 0.83
C GLY A 111 5.54 7.44 1.09
N ALA A 112 6.82 7.22 1.42
CA ALA A 112 7.74 8.27 1.86
C ALA A 112 7.26 9.02 3.13
N THR A 113 6.46 8.34 3.96
CA THR A 113 5.77 8.94 5.11
C THR A 113 6.55 8.84 6.42
N ASP A 114 7.68 8.14 6.41
CA ASP A 114 8.57 7.91 7.54
C ASP A 114 9.62 9.03 7.70
N SER A 115 10.61 8.79 8.57
CA SER A 115 11.66 9.74 8.92
C SER A 115 12.65 10.05 7.79
N ASN A 116 12.88 9.14 6.84
CA ASN A 116 13.84 9.38 5.75
C ASN A 116 13.17 9.98 4.50
N LYS A 117 11.84 9.84 4.37
CA LYS A 117 11.01 10.39 3.29
C LYS A 117 11.39 9.84 1.90
N VAL A 118 11.83 8.59 1.85
CA VAL A 118 12.18 7.86 0.63
C VAL A 118 11.18 6.72 0.46
N PRO A 119 10.42 6.67 -0.65
CA PRO A 119 9.55 5.53 -0.92
C PRO A 119 10.27 4.44 -1.74
N ARG A 120 9.80 3.19 -1.61
CA ARG A 120 10.10 2.06 -2.52
C ARG A 120 11.56 1.60 -2.54
N GLU A 121 12.23 1.65 -1.41
CA GLU A 121 13.59 1.15 -1.19
C GLU A 121 13.63 -0.19 -0.43
N GLY A 122 12.56 -0.59 0.25
CA GLY A 122 12.53 -1.75 1.14
C GLY A 122 11.43 -2.76 0.82
N LEU A 123 11.81 -4.03 0.80
CA LEU A 123 10.88 -5.14 0.71
C LEU A 123 11.23 -6.28 1.68
N GLY A 124 10.21 -7.00 2.11
CA GLY A 124 10.29 -8.10 3.06
C GLY A 124 9.77 -9.38 2.44
N ILE A 125 10.42 -10.51 2.72
CA ILE A 125 10.04 -11.83 2.21
C ILE A 125 9.98 -12.83 3.37
N SER A 126 8.85 -13.52 3.50
CA SER A 126 8.65 -14.59 4.47
C SER A 126 9.39 -15.84 4.02
N THR A 127 9.99 -16.58 4.94
CA THR A 127 10.65 -17.86 4.65
C THR A 127 9.99 -19.02 5.39
N HIS A 128 9.22 -18.76 6.45
CA HIS A 128 8.65 -19.79 7.33
C HIS A 128 7.16 -20.03 7.15
N TRP A 129 6.49 -19.27 6.27
CA TRP A 129 5.14 -19.61 5.86
C TRP A 129 5.08 -21.05 5.30
N ILE A 130 4.09 -21.81 5.74
CA ILE A 130 3.83 -23.16 5.24
C ILE A 130 2.88 -23.02 4.06
N ILE A 131 3.33 -23.46 2.88
CA ILE A 131 2.55 -23.37 1.64
C ILE A 131 1.26 -24.16 1.78
N ASP A 132 0.14 -23.53 1.44
CA ASP A 132 -1.19 -24.10 1.57
C ASP A 132 -1.35 -25.42 0.79
N SER A 133 -2.26 -26.25 1.28
CA SER A 133 -2.63 -27.49 0.59
C SER A 133 -3.16 -27.21 -0.81
N GLY A 134 -2.72 -27.99 -1.80
CA GLY A 134 -3.20 -27.88 -3.18
C GLY A 134 -2.34 -27.01 -4.10
N TRP A 135 -1.26 -26.41 -3.58
CA TRP A 135 -0.30 -25.61 -4.35
C TRP A 135 0.72 -26.46 -5.11
N GLY A 136 0.21 -27.40 -5.91
CA GLY A 136 1.02 -28.27 -6.76
C GLY A 136 2.08 -29.07 -5.99
N THR A 137 3.30 -29.10 -6.52
CA THR A 137 4.38 -29.96 -6.00
C THR A 137 5.06 -29.43 -4.74
N VAL A 138 4.76 -28.18 -4.35
CA VAL A 138 5.35 -27.52 -3.16
C VAL A 138 4.36 -27.39 -2.01
N SER A 139 3.17 -28.00 -2.14
CA SER A 139 2.14 -28.06 -1.10
C SER A 139 2.72 -28.56 0.24
N GLY A 140 2.50 -27.80 1.31
CA GLY A 140 2.97 -28.13 2.67
C GLY A 140 4.48 -27.92 2.91
N MET A 141 5.22 -27.44 1.92
CA MET A 141 6.62 -27.06 2.11
C MET A 141 6.72 -25.72 2.83
N ARG A 142 7.78 -25.54 3.62
CA ARG A 142 8.18 -24.23 4.12
C ARG A 142 8.64 -23.35 2.96
N PHE A 143 8.17 -22.11 2.91
CA PHE A 143 8.25 -21.27 1.71
C PHE A 143 9.69 -21.02 1.25
N GLY A 144 10.62 -20.71 2.16
CA GLY A 144 12.03 -20.48 1.85
C GLY A 144 12.75 -21.70 1.25
N LEU A 145 12.25 -22.92 1.53
CA LEU A 145 12.76 -24.16 0.91
C LEU A 145 12.19 -24.40 -0.49
N ALA A 146 11.03 -23.83 -0.81
CA ALA A 146 10.46 -23.83 -2.14
C ALA A 146 11.10 -22.70 -2.98
N LYS A 147 12.35 -22.92 -3.42
CA LYS A 147 13.19 -21.91 -4.10
C LYS A 147 12.48 -21.14 -5.21
N ALA A 148 11.81 -21.84 -6.13
CA ALA A 148 11.15 -21.23 -7.28
C ALA A 148 10.08 -20.19 -6.86
N PRO A 149 9.04 -20.55 -6.08
CA PRO A 149 8.05 -19.58 -5.66
C PRO A 149 8.62 -18.52 -4.69
N HIS A 150 9.58 -18.88 -3.83
CA HIS A 150 10.23 -17.92 -2.92
C HIS A 150 10.99 -16.82 -3.68
N PHE A 151 11.89 -17.21 -4.60
CA PHE A 151 12.62 -16.27 -5.44
C PHE A 151 11.68 -15.44 -6.33
N ARG A 152 10.65 -16.07 -6.90
CA ARG A 152 9.64 -15.38 -7.70
C ARG A 152 8.93 -14.30 -6.88
N THR A 153 8.57 -14.56 -5.63
CA THR A 153 7.96 -13.56 -4.75
C THR A 153 8.93 -12.41 -4.47
N ALA A 154 10.22 -12.67 -4.27
CA ALA A 154 11.19 -11.58 -4.15
C ALA A 154 11.26 -10.70 -5.41
N VAL A 155 11.23 -11.30 -6.60
CA VAL A 155 11.19 -10.56 -7.87
C VAL A 155 9.88 -9.77 -8.02
N HIS A 156 8.76 -10.32 -7.55
CA HIS A 156 7.46 -9.67 -7.54
C HIS A 156 7.45 -8.42 -6.66
N GLU A 157 7.97 -8.53 -5.43
CA GLU A 157 8.09 -7.37 -4.54
C GLU A 157 9.06 -6.33 -5.11
N LEU A 158 10.15 -6.75 -5.76
CA LEU A 158 11.02 -5.82 -6.49
C LEU A 158 10.24 -5.11 -7.62
N GLY A 159 9.32 -5.81 -8.28
CA GLY A 159 8.40 -5.21 -9.25
C GLY A 159 7.57 -4.07 -8.63
N HIS A 160 7.05 -4.26 -7.41
CA HIS A 160 6.39 -3.19 -6.67
C HIS A 160 7.33 -2.03 -6.32
N ALA A 161 8.55 -2.34 -5.87
CA ALA A 161 9.57 -1.34 -5.60
C ALA A 161 9.97 -0.57 -6.88
N LEU A 162 9.91 -1.20 -8.04
CA LEU A 162 10.07 -0.59 -9.37
C LEU A 162 8.82 0.17 -9.87
N GLY A 163 7.75 0.24 -9.06
CA GLY A 163 6.54 0.99 -9.34
C GLY A 163 5.45 0.23 -10.10
N LEU A 164 5.59 -1.08 -10.30
CA LEU A 164 4.59 -1.92 -11.00
C LEU A 164 3.45 -2.35 -10.07
N GLN A 165 2.24 -2.43 -10.60
CA GLN A 165 1.08 -2.97 -9.90
C GLN A 165 0.80 -4.40 -10.37
N HIS A 166 -0.05 -5.10 -9.62
CA HIS A 166 -0.53 -6.39 -10.08
C HIS A 166 -1.20 -6.30 -11.43
N ASN A 167 -1.04 -7.36 -12.19
CA ASN A 167 -1.84 -7.59 -13.37
C ASN A 167 -2.25 -9.07 -13.42
N ILE A 168 -3.28 -9.32 -14.22
CA ILE A 168 -3.82 -10.66 -14.48
C ILE A 168 -3.62 -11.06 -15.93
N ILE A 169 -2.62 -10.46 -16.60
CA ILE A 169 -2.38 -10.61 -18.03
C ILE A 169 -1.84 -12.01 -18.35
N ASP A 170 -0.96 -12.51 -17.49
CA ASP A 170 -0.35 -13.83 -17.61
C ASP A 170 0.07 -14.39 -16.23
N LEU A 171 0.75 -15.54 -16.21
CA LEU A 171 1.28 -16.16 -14.98
C LEU A 171 2.69 -15.64 -14.61
N GLY A 172 2.99 -14.39 -14.98
CA GLY A 172 4.28 -13.72 -14.87
C GLY A 172 4.60 -13.18 -13.49
N PHE A 173 5.65 -12.37 -13.40
CA PHE A 173 6.14 -11.83 -12.12
C PHE A 173 5.15 -10.93 -11.39
N MET A 174 4.24 -10.24 -12.08
CA MET A 174 3.30 -9.30 -11.42
C MET A 174 1.90 -9.86 -11.17
N ASN A 175 1.63 -11.13 -11.47
CA ASN A 175 0.41 -11.78 -11.00
C ASN A 175 0.56 -12.19 -9.52
N THR A 176 -0.48 -12.64 -8.82
CA THR A 176 -0.33 -13.13 -7.44
C THR A 176 0.02 -14.61 -7.41
N SER A 177 0.78 -15.05 -6.40
CA SER A 177 1.23 -16.44 -6.31
C SER A 177 0.05 -17.42 -6.16
N ASP A 178 -1.04 -17.01 -5.51
CA ASP A 178 -2.28 -17.79 -5.40
C ASP A 178 -2.98 -17.98 -6.74
N VAL A 179 -3.06 -16.95 -7.59
CA VAL A 179 -3.62 -17.07 -8.94
C VAL A 179 -2.79 -18.02 -9.79
N ILE A 180 -1.45 -17.93 -9.71
CA ILE A 180 -0.57 -18.84 -10.45
C ILE A 180 -0.72 -20.27 -9.91
N ALA A 181 -0.77 -20.45 -8.59
CA ALA A 181 -0.97 -21.77 -7.99
C ALA A 181 -2.32 -22.39 -8.41
N ALA A 182 -3.40 -21.61 -8.37
CA ALA A 182 -4.74 -22.03 -8.78
C ALA A 182 -4.84 -22.36 -10.28
N ALA A 183 -4.02 -21.72 -11.12
CA ALA A 183 -3.93 -22.02 -12.55
C ALA A 183 -3.13 -23.30 -12.87
N GLY A 184 -2.53 -23.95 -11.85
CA GLY A 184 -1.80 -25.19 -12.00
C GLY A 184 -2.69 -26.35 -12.47
N THR A 185 -2.15 -27.21 -13.33
CA THR A 185 -2.84 -28.43 -13.79
C THR A 185 -2.01 -29.66 -13.46
N ALA A 186 -2.60 -30.87 -13.54
CA ALA A 186 -1.83 -32.10 -13.35
C ALA A 186 -0.65 -32.24 -14.34
N ALA A 187 -0.80 -31.70 -15.57
CA ALA A 187 0.25 -31.72 -16.60
C ALA A 187 1.29 -30.61 -16.42
N ASN A 188 0.92 -29.49 -15.80
CA ASN A 188 1.81 -28.38 -15.50
C ASN A 188 1.48 -27.78 -14.13
N PRO A 189 1.90 -28.45 -13.04
CA PRO A 189 1.56 -28.04 -11.68
C PRO A 189 2.40 -26.84 -11.24
N PHE A 190 1.93 -26.11 -10.23
CA PHE A 190 2.77 -25.13 -9.54
C PHE A 190 3.97 -25.81 -8.86
N PRO A 191 5.19 -25.22 -8.89
CA PRO A 191 5.58 -23.94 -9.47
C PRO A 191 6.05 -23.99 -10.94
N ASN A 192 5.88 -25.11 -11.65
CA ASN A 192 6.35 -25.27 -13.03
C ASN A 192 5.60 -24.36 -14.02
N ASN A 193 4.37 -23.95 -13.69
CA ASN A 193 3.56 -23.05 -14.50
C ASN A 193 3.88 -21.56 -14.31
N ILE A 194 4.89 -21.21 -13.49
CA ILE A 194 5.37 -19.83 -13.37
C ILE A 194 5.96 -19.38 -14.71
N LYS A 195 5.49 -18.24 -15.23
CA LYS A 195 6.14 -17.57 -16.35
C LYS A 195 7.24 -16.65 -15.80
N TRP A 196 8.49 -16.92 -16.15
CA TRP A 196 9.66 -16.18 -15.66
C TRP A 196 9.92 -14.88 -16.43
N SER A 197 8.91 -14.01 -16.51
CA SER A 197 9.02 -12.71 -17.14
C SER A 197 8.02 -11.70 -16.55
N PHE A 198 8.34 -10.42 -16.70
CA PHE A 198 7.34 -9.35 -16.63
C PHE A 198 6.46 -9.40 -17.88
N ALA A 199 5.23 -8.89 -17.80
CA ALA A 199 4.35 -8.76 -18.97
C ALA A 199 4.89 -7.65 -19.91
N ASP A 200 4.49 -7.67 -21.19
CA ASP A 200 5.06 -6.75 -22.19
C ASP A 200 4.82 -5.27 -21.85
N ASN A 201 3.67 -4.95 -21.26
CA ASN A 201 3.35 -3.62 -20.77
C ASN A 201 4.24 -3.21 -19.58
N ASP A 202 4.54 -4.13 -18.67
CA ASP A 202 5.46 -3.90 -17.56
C ASP A 202 6.89 -3.69 -18.06
N LEU A 203 7.36 -4.52 -18.99
CA LEU A 203 8.68 -4.38 -19.61
C LEU A 203 8.84 -3.04 -20.30
N LYS A 204 7.80 -2.59 -21.02
CA LYS A 204 7.77 -1.27 -21.65
C LYS A 204 7.92 -0.15 -20.61
N ARG A 205 7.23 -0.25 -19.48
CA ARG A 205 7.36 0.71 -18.36
C ARG A 205 8.78 0.73 -17.81
N LEU A 206 9.28 -0.43 -17.39
CA LEU A 206 10.61 -0.56 -16.77
C LEU A 206 11.74 -0.04 -17.67
N ARG A 207 11.64 -0.27 -18.99
CA ARG A 207 12.67 0.09 -19.97
C ARG A 207 12.58 1.52 -20.48
N HIS A 208 11.39 2.11 -20.54
CA HIS A 208 11.17 3.35 -21.30
C HIS A 208 10.55 4.49 -20.51
N TRP A 209 9.98 4.24 -19.33
CA TRP A 209 9.46 5.33 -18.51
C TRP A 209 10.61 6.10 -17.84
N SER A 210 10.37 7.38 -17.56
CA SER A 210 11.32 8.23 -16.85
C SER A 210 11.73 7.62 -15.52
N ASP A 211 12.99 7.83 -15.15
CA ASP A 211 13.63 7.29 -13.95
C ASP A 211 12.82 7.52 -12.67
N ILE A 212 12.21 8.69 -12.55
CA ILE A 212 11.40 9.07 -11.38
C ILE A 212 10.22 8.11 -11.11
N PHE A 213 9.75 7.39 -12.12
CA PHE A 213 8.66 6.42 -11.99
C PHE A 213 9.12 5.02 -11.57
N ILE A 214 10.41 4.72 -11.75
CA ILE A 214 10.98 3.39 -11.56
C ILE A 214 11.90 3.34 -10.33
N ARG A 215 12.73 4.36 -10.15
CA ARG A 215 13.78 4.38 -9.11
C ARG A 215 13.24 4.44 -7.68
N PRO A 216 13.94 3.89 -6.69
CA PRO A 216 13.65 4.15 -5.27
C PRO A 216 13.83 5.65 -5.00
N GLY A 217 13.09 6.24 -4.06
CA GLY A 217 13.17 7.70 -3.85
C GLY A 217 12.40 8.53 -4.90
N GLY A 218 11.83 7.89 -5.92
CA GLY A 218 11.06 8.55 -6.97
C GLY A 218 9.63 8.91 -6.54
N VAL A 219 8.67 8.78 -7.45
CA VAL A 219 7.26 8.96 -7.07
C VAL A 219 6.85 7.87 -6.08
N PRO A 220 5.99 8.17 -5.10
CA PRO A 220 5.42 7.14 -4.24
C PRO A 220 4.68 6.04 -5.03
N PHE A 221 4.56 4.85 -4.44
CA PHE A 221 3.92 3.72 -5.10
C PHE A 221 2.48 4.04 -5.53
N GLY A 222 2.11 3.58 -6.73
CA GLY A 222 0.81 3.85 -7.36
C GLY A 222 0.70 5.22 -8.05
N ASN A 223 1.55 6.21 -7.70
CA ASN A 223 1.48 7.54 -8.31
C ASN A 223 1.94 7.56 -9.77
N ALA A 224 2.82 6.64 -10.17
CA ALA A 224 3.26 6.56 -11.57
C ALA A 224 2.08 6.31 -12.53
N ASN A 225 1.02 5.64 -12.06
CA ASN A 225 -0.21 5.42 -12.82
C ASN A 225 -1.10 6.67 -12.91
N ASP A 226 -0.83 7.73 -12.14
CA ASP A 226 -1.50 9.04 -12.25
C ASP A 226 -0.88 9.91 -13.37
N PHE A 227 0.27 9.52 -13.89
CA PHE A 227 0.95 10.25 -14.95
C PHE A 227 0.69 9.59 -16.30
N VAL A 228 0.11 10.37 -17.21
CA VAL A 228 0.17 10.04 -18.63
C VAL A 228 1.58 10.37 -19.10
N SER A 229 2.42 9.35 -19.27
CA SER A 229 3.70 9.54 -19.95
C SER A 229 3.45 10.14 -21.34
N LEU A 230 4.16 11.21 -21.68
CA LEU A 230 4.20 11.78 -23.03
C LEU A 230 4.67 10.68 -24.01
N PRO A 231 4.11 10.62 -25.23
CA PRO A 231 3.31 9.48 -25.64
C PRO A 231 4.16 8.28 -26.04
N SER A 232 3.82 7.12 -25.47
CA SER A 232 3.89 5.87 -26.25
C SER A 232 2.54 5.67 -26.96
N PRO A 233 2.51 5.27 -28.24
CA PRO A 233 1.28 5.16 -29.03
C PRO A 233 0.16 4.28 -28.43
N ASP A 234 0.48 3.39 -27.48
CA ASP A 234 -0.43 2.33 -27.02
C ASP A 234 -0.88 2.39 -25.54
N ASP A 235 -0.49 3.40 -24.75
CA ASP A 235 -0.66 3.37 -23.27
C ASP A 235 -2.01 3.90 -22.74
N ARG A 236 -3.06 3.98 -23.57
CA ARG A 236 -4.39 4.33 -23.06
C ARG A 236 -5.11 3.07 -22.59
N ALA A 237 -4.96 2.73 -21.31
CA ALA A 237 -6.07 2.06 -20.63
C ALA A 237 -7.27 2.99 -20.76
N LEU A 238 -8.30 2.59 -21.50
CA LEU A 238 -9.51 3.37 -21.66
C LEU A 238 -10.15 3.50 -20.27
N SER A 239 -10.11 4.69 -19.68
CA SER A 239 -10.91 4.99 -18.50
C SER A 239 -12.37 5.03 -18.93
N LEU A 240 -13.15 4.08 -18.43
CA LEU A 240 -14.58 3.98 -18.64
C LEU A 240 -15.25 4.58 -17.40
N ASP A 241 -15.88 5.74 -17.59
CA ASP A 241 -16.82 6.24 -16.61
C ASP A 241 -17.98 5.23 -16.48
N MET A 242 -18.34 4.90 -15.24
CA MET A 242 -19.43 3.97 -14.94
C MET A 242 -20.64 4.78 -14.42
N PRO A 243 -21.40 5.48 -15.28
CA PRO A 243 -22.47 6.39 -14.84
C PRO A 243 -23.57 5.69 -14.04
N ASP A 244 -23.76 4.39 -14.25
CA ASP A 244 -24.75 3.58 -13.54
C ASP A 244 -24.27 3.12 -12.16
N LEU A 245 -23.01 3.36 -11.79
CA LEU A 245 -22.52 3.20 -10.43
C LEU A 245 -22.55 4.56 -9.71
N GLY A 246 -23.36 4.65 -8.65
CA GLY A 246 -23.43 5.86 -7.82
C GLY A 246 -22.51 5.75 -6.60
N LEU A 247 -21.53 6.64 -6.48
CA LEU A 247 -20.71 6.78 -5.27
C LEU A 247 -21.14 8.01 -4.47
N VAL A 248 -21.76 7.79 -3.32
CA VAL A 248 -22.17 8.84 -2.39
C VAL A 248 -21.19 8.89 -1.23
N ILE A 249 -20.71 10.10 -0.91
CA ILE A 249 -19.83 10.35 0.23
C ILE A 249 -20.61 11.17 1.27
N THR A 250 -20.67 10.68 2.52
CA THR A 250 -21.43 11.34 3.59
C THR A 250 -20.54 11.54 4.81
N PRO A 251 -20.33 12.79 5.28
CA PRO A 251 -19.54 13.02 6.48
C PRO A 251 -20.30 12.54 7.72
N LEU A 252 -19.58 11.92 8.66
CA LEU A 252 -20.16 11.54 9.96
C LEU A 252 -20.62 12.77 10.73
N LEU A 253 -19.84 13.86 10.64
CA LEU A 253 -20.13 15.17 11.19
C LEU A 253 -19.89 16.21 10.10
N THR A 254 -20.87 17.08 9.87
CA THR A 254 -20.74 18.20 8.92
C THR A 254 -19.82 19.31 9.44
N GLU A 255 -19.63 19.37 10.77
CA GLU A 255 -18.72 20.29 11.45
C GLU A 255 -17.73 19.49 12.31
N VAL A 256 -16.43 19.73 12.12
CA VAL A 256 -15.35 18.98 12.78
C VAL A 256 -14.32 19.95 13.37
N PRO A 257 -13.89 19.78 14.63
CA PRO A 257 -12.84 20.62 15.22
C PRO A 257 -11.50 20.53 14.51
N LEU A 258 -10.76 21.65 14.45
CA LEU A 258 -9.38 21.67 13.93
C LEU A 258 -8.51 20.62 14.65
N GLY A 259 -7.88 19.73 13.89
CA GLY A 259 -7.04 18.67 14.47
C GLY A 259 -7.80 17.40 14.87
N ALA A 260 -9.13 17.35 14.73
CA ALA A 260 -9.86 16.08 14.80
C ALA A 260 -9.82 15.33 13.44
N PRO A 261 -9.75 13.99 13.43
CA PRO A 261 -9.86 13.22 12.20
C PRO A 261 -11.28 13.31 11.63
N VAL A 262 -11.36 13.57 10.32
CA VAL A 262 -12.63 13.64 9.58
C VAL A 262 -13.05 12.23 9.18
N ARG A 263 -14.30 11.87 9.47
CA ARG A 263 -14.84 10.55 9.14
C ARG A 263 -15.91 10.68 8.06
N VAL A 264 -15.82 9.86 7.04
CA VAL A 264 -16.79 9.82 5.94
C VAL A 264 -17.24 8.39 5.68
N GLU A 265 -18.52 8.24 5.39
CA GLU A 265 -19.10 7.05 4.79
C GLU A 265 -18.95 7.12 3.27
N LEU A 266 -18.60 6.02 2.63
CA LEU A 266 -18.76 5.82 1.19
C LEU A 266 -19.81 4.76 0.96
N LYS A 267 -20.76 5.08 0.09
CA LYS A 267 -21.79 4.15 -0.37
C LYS A 267 -21.70 4.04 -1.89
N LEU A 268 -21.22 2.89 -2.37
CA LEU A 268 -21.22 2.53 -3.79
C LEU A 268 -22.49 1.74 -4.09
N SER A 269 -23.33 2.23 -4.99
CA SER A 269 -24.62 1.62 -5.36
C SER A 269 -24.64 1.27 -6.84
N ASN A 270 -25.19 0.09 -7.17
CA ASN A 270 -25.44 -0.30 -8.55
C ASN A 270 -26.85 0.13 -8.97
N ASN A 271 -26.93 1.16 -9.81
CA ASN A 271 -28.18 1.68 -10.36
C ASN A 271 -28.50 1.06 -11.74
N ASN A 272 -27.68 0.11 -12.22
CA ASN A 272 -27.93 -0.65 -13.43
C ASN A 272 -28.93 -1.78 -13.16
N ASN A 273 -29.46 -2.37 -14.25
CA ASN A 273 -30.34 -3.53 -14.24
C ASN A 273 -29.56 -4.87 -14.31
N THR A 274 -28.23 -4.83 -14.38
CA THR A 274 -27.35 -6.00 -14.39
C THR A 274 -26.32 -5.93 -13.27
N ALA A 275 -25.84 -7.09 -12.82
CA ALA A 275 -24.76 -7.14 -11.83
C ALA A 275 -23.46 -6.56 -12.40
N VAL A 276 -22.73 -5.80 -11.58
CA VAL A 276 -21.46 -5.17 -11.95
C VAL A 276 -20.35 -5.69 -11.05
N LYS A 277 -19.21 -6.05 -11.66
CA LYS A 277 -18.00 -6.46 -10.92
C LYS A 277 -17.32 -5.23 -10.31
N ILE A 278 -17.21 -5.22 -8.98
CA ILE A 278 -16.54 -4.16 -8.21
C ILE A 278 -15.43 -4.75 -7.33
N PRO A 279 -14.45 -3.96 -6.86
CA PRO A 279 -13.50 -4.40 -5.86
C PRO A 279 -14.20 -4.82 -4.57
N ALA A 280 -13.82 -5.97 -3.99
CA ALA A 280 -14.35 -6.44 -2.71
C ALA A 280 -14.01 -5.48 -1.55
N ARG A 281 -12.95 -4.68 -1.69
CA ARG A 281 -12.58 -3.59 -0.78
C ARG A 281 -12.55 -2.27 -1.52
N ILE A 282 -13.32 -1.31 -1.01
CA ILE A 282 -13.40 0.08 -1.48
C ILE A 282 -12.98 1.07 -0.37
N ASP A 283 -12.15 0.62 0.58
CA ASP A 283 -11.67 1.43 1.71
C ASP A 283 -10.17 1.76 1.58
N LEU A 284 -9.62 2.48 2.56
CA LEU A 284 -8.20 2.89 2.61
C LEU A 284 -7.21 1.76 2.85
N LYS A 285 -7.62 0.48 2.73
CA LYS A 285 -6.72 -0.66 2.61
C LYS A 285 -6.61 -1.18 1.18
N SER A 286 -7.37 -0.61 0.25
CA SER A 286 -7.38 -0.97 -1.16
C SER A 286 -6.63 0.05 -2.00
N THR A 287 -5.97 -0.41 -3.06
CA THR A 287 -5.32 0.44 -4.06
C THR A 287 -6.31 1.04 -5.06
N CYS A 288 -7.59 0.61 -5.05
CA CYS A 288 -8.62 1.14 -5.94
C CYS A 288 -9.13 2.53 -5.51
N LEU A 289 -8.96 2.90 -4.24
CA LEU A 289 -9.45 4.16 -3.69
C LEU A 289 -8.36 5.22 -3.67
N ARG A 290 -8.71 6.41 -4.18
CA ARG A 290 -7.90 7.63 -4.10
C ARG A 290 -8.82 8.79 -3.73
N GLY A 291 -8.27 9.84 -3.12
CA GLY A 291 -9.04 11.04 -2.87
C GLY A 291 -8.21 12.30 -2.79
N VAL A 292 -8.92 13.41 -2.88
CA VAL A 292 -8.37 14.75 -2.82
C VAL A 292 -9.21 15.57 -1.86
N VAL A 293 -8.54 16.34 -1.02
CA VAL A 293 -9.15 17.37 -0.19
C VAL A 293 -8.76 18.72 -0.76
N LYS A 294 -9.76 19.54 -1.09
CA LYS A 294 -9.59 20.93 -1.53
C LYS A 294 -9.87 21.86 -0.35
N ASP A 295 -8.89 22.69 -0.02
CA ASP A 295 -9.04 23.69 1.03
C ASP A 295 -9.85 24.93 0.56
N PRO A 296 -10.24 25.83 1.47
CA PRO A 296 -10.99 27.05 1.13
C PRO A 296 -10.26 27.98 0.14
N ASN A 297 -8.94 27.89 0.05
CA ASN A 297 -8.11 28.68 -0.86
C ASN A 297 -7.87 27.97 -2.21
N GLY A 298 -8.41 26.76 -2.39
CA GLY A 298 -8.27 25.95 -3.59
C GLY A 298 -7.04 25.03 -3.62
N THR A 299 -6.25 24.96 -2.55
CA THR A 299 -5.11 24.02 -2.46
C THR A 299 -5.62 22.59 -2.40
N LEU A 300 -5.04 21.72 -3.23
CA LEU A 300 -5.37 20.30 -3.27
C LEU A 300 -4.36 19.49 -2.45
N ARG A 301 -4.85 18.61 -1.59
CA ARG A 301 -4.06 17.66 -0.80
C ARG A 301 -4.57 16.26 -1.06
N ARG A 302 -3.70 15.34 -1.47
CA ARG A 302 -4.12 13.99 -1.89
C ARG A 302 -4.03 13.00 -0.73
N PHE A 303 -4.96 12.06 -0.68
CA PHE A 303 -4.90 10.90 0.21
C PHE A 303 -5.15 9.60 -0.56
N ARG A 304 -4.53 8.51 -0.09
CA ARG A 304 -4.68 7.15 -0.61
C ARG A 304 -4.34 6.14 0.49
N SER A 305 -4.49 4.85 0.22
CA SER A 305 -4.04 3.79 1.13
C SER A 305 -2.55 3.96 1.46
N ILE A 306 -2.19 3.80 2.74
CA ILE A 306 -0.80 3.67 3.20
C ILE A 306 -0.36 2.20 3.17
N ILE A 307 -1.32 1.29 3.29
CA ILE A 307 -1.11 -0.16 3.30
C ILE A 307 -1.35 -0.66 1.88
N GLY A 308 -0.27 -0.86 1.13
CA GLY A 308 -0.30 -1.50 -0.18
C GLY A 308 -0.39 -3.03 -0.04
N CYS A 309 -1.42 -3.55 0.62
CA CYS A 309 -1.68 -4.99 0.56
C CYS A 309 -2.32 -5.26 -0.81
N VAL A 310 -1.48 -5.51 -1.81
CA VAL A 310 -1.92 -5.74 -3.19
C VAL A 310 -2.24 -7.22 -3.42
N ASP A 311 -1.82 -8.11 -2.51
CA ASP A 311 -1.92 -9.58 -2.60
C ASP A 311 -3.36 -10.10 -2.85
N GLU A 312 -4.40 -9.27 -2.65
CA GLU A 312 -5.79 -9.61 -2.98
C GLU A 312 -6.60 -8.39 -3.49
N GLN A 313 -6.86 -8.31 -4.80
CA GLN A 313 -7.96 -7.49 -5.37
C GLN A 313 -9.07 -8.40 -5.92
N HIS A 314 -9.74 -9.13 -5.03
CA HIS A 314 -10.91 -9.90 -5.40
C HIS A 314 -12.01 -8.96 -5.93
N LEU A 315 -12.55 -9.26 -7.11
CA LEU A 315 -13.77 -8.63 -7.59
C LEU A 315 -14.98 -9.40 -7.06
N THR A 316 -16.00 -8.67 -6.63
CA THR A 316 -17.29 -9.22 -6.21
C THR A 316 -18.40 -8.66 -7.08
N ASP A 317 -19.49 -9.43 -7.21
CA ASP A 317 -20.70 -8.92 -7.85
C ASP A 317 -21.43 -7.93 -6.93
N LEU A 318 -21.77 -6.78 -7.49
CA LEU A 318 -22.75 -5.87 -6.90
C LEU A 318 -24.04 -6.00 -7.71
N GLU A 319 -25.02 -6.70 -7.14
CA GLU A 319 -26.33 -6.93 -7.77
C GLU A 319 -27.11 -5.63 -8.01
N PRO A 320 -28.02 -5.60 -9.00
CA PRO A 320 -28.91 -4.47 -9.27
C PRO A 320 -29.61 -3.94 -8.00
N GLY A 321 -29.55 -2.63 -7.78
CA GLY A 321 -30.17 -1.96 -6.63
C GLY A 321 -29.49 -2.22 -5.28
N ARG A 322 -28.38 -2.98 -5.24
CA ARG A 322 -27.60 -3.20 -4.01
C ARG A 322 -26.52 -2.13 -3.84
N SER A 323 -26.03 -2.03 -2.62
CA SER A 323 -24.96 -1.09 -2.26
C SER A 323 -23.96 -1.70 -1.29
N VAL A 324 -22.70 -1.28 -1.40
CA VAL A 324 -21.63 -1.57 -0.44
C VAL A 324 -21.31 -0.29 0.31
N THR A 325 -21.19 -0.38 1.63
CA THR A 325 -20.87 0.74 2.50
C THR A 325 -19.54 0.51 3.20
N LYS A 326 -18.68 1.54 3.20
CA LYS A 326 -17.40 1.56 3.93
C LYS A 326 -17.20 2.92 4.59
N PHE A 327 -16.25 3.00 5.53
CA PHE A 327 -15.96 4.22 6.28
C PHE A 327 -14.48 4.56 6.18
N LEU A 328 -14.18 5.83 5.91
CA LEU A 328 -12.82 6.37 5.97
C LEU A 328 -12.64 7.22 7.22
N THR A 329 -11.42 7.21 7.74
CA THR A 329 -10.96 8.18 8.74
C THR A 329 -9.77 8.93 8.14
N LEU A 330 -9.98 10.19 7.83
CA LEU A 330 -9.09 11.07 7.08
C LEU A 330 -8.40 12.03 8.06
N LEU A 331 -7.07 12.12 7.95
CA LEU A 331 -6.26 12.99 8.80
C LEU A 331 -5.13 13.63 8.01
N ARG A 332 -4.35 12.81 7.30
CA ARG A 332 -3.13 13.20 6.61
C ARG A 332 -3.06 12.47 5.27
N GLY A 333 -2.35 13.07 4.33
CA GLY A 333 -1.92 12.44 3.08
C GLY A 333 -0.44 12.68 2.82
N GLY A 334 0.03 12.38 1.61
CA GLY A 334 1.43 12.59 1.22
C GLY A 334 1.85 14.07 1.30
N ASP A 335 0.90 14.98 1.08
CA ASP A 335 1.11 16.44 1.10
C ASP A 335 0.96 17.06 2.53
N GLY A 336 0.97 16.22 3.57
CA GLY A 336 0.78 16.65 4.96
C GLY A 336 -0.67 16.56 5.45
N PRO A 337 -1.06 17.31 6.50
CA PRO A 337 -2.42 17.26 7.06
C PRO A 337 -3.47 17.66 6.03
N LEU A 338 -4.55 16.88 5.92
CA LEU A 338 -5.61 17.13 4.94
C LEU A 338 -6.46 18.36 5.29
N PHE A 339 -6.59 18.64 6.59
CA PHE A 339 -7.42 19.72 7.14
C PHE A 339 -6.59 20.62 8.07
N PRO A 340 -5.64 21.42 7.52
CA PRO A 340 -4.68 22.18 8.32
C PRO A 340 -5.22 23.48 8.94
N SER A 341 -6.39 23.93 8.51
CA SER A 341 -6.97 25.23 8.89
C SER A 341 -8.48 25.14 9.00
N SER A 342 -9.09 26.18 9.58
CA SER A 342 -10.55 26.30 9.59
C SER A 342 -11.09 26.73 8.23
N GLY A 343 -12.31 26.29 7.91
CA GLY A 343 -13.04 26.65 6.69
C GLY A 343 -13.79 25.45 6.10
N VAL A 344 -14.44 25.67 4.95
CA VAL A 344 -15.13 24.61 4.21
C VAL A 344 -14.15 23.87 3.31
N PHE A 345 -14.06 22.56 3.48
CA PHE A 345 -13.24 21.69 2.65
C PHE A 345 -14.14 20.81 1.79
N GLU A 346 -13.73 20.61 0.53
CA GLU A 346 -14.34 19.63 -0.36
C GLU A 346 -13.51 18.34 -0.30
N ILE A 347 -14.17 17.20 -0.12
CA ILE A 347 -13.57 15.87 -0.14
C ILE A 347 -14.08 15.19 -1.41
N SER A 348 -13.19 14.90 -2.33
CA SER A 348 -13.47 14.12 -3.55
C SER A 348 -12.83 12.74 -3.42
N VAL A 349 -13.60 11.69 -3.70
CA VAL A 349 -13.12 10.30 -3.73
C VAL A 349 -13.34 9.73 -5.12
N THR A 350 -12.32 9.03 -5.60
CA THR A 350 -12.34 8.28 -6.86
C THR A 350 -12.06 6.82 -6.56
N LEU A 351 -12.94 5.94 -7.04
CA LEU A 351 -12.70 4.52 -7.14
C LEU A 351 -12.27 4.20 -8.57
N ARG A 352 -11.18 3.46 -8.73
CA ARG A 352 -10.64 3.04 -10.03
C ARG A 352 -10.14 1.60 -9.96
N TRP A 353 -10.57 0.74 -10.88
CA TRP A 353 -10.13 -0.65 -10.96
C TRP A 353 -10.18 -1.19 -12.39
N ALA A 354 -9.35 -2.19 -12.69
CA ALA A 354 -9.36 -2.87 -13.98
C ALA A 354 -10.60 -3.76 -14.10
N LEU A 355 -11.26 -3.71 -15.27
CA LEU A 355 -12.34 -4.63 -15.60
C LEU A 355 -11.78 -6.01 -16.02
N PRO A 356 -12.54 -7.10 -15.83
CA PRO A 356 -12.12 -8.43 -16.29
C PRO A 356 -11.83 -8.45 -17.80
N SER A 357 -10.83 -9.24 -18.21
CA SER A 357 -10.56 -9.47 -19.64
C SER A 357 -11.75 -10.13 -20.33
N ASN A 358 -12.10 -9.63 -21.50
CA ASN A 358 -13.04 -10.26 -22.43
C ASN A 358 -12.35 -11.26 -23.38
N GLY A 359 -11.05 -11.52 -23.21
CA GLY A 359 -10.25 -12.38 -24.07
C GLY A 359 -9.51 -11.66 -25.21
N GLU A 360 -9.61 -10.33 -25.30
CA GLU A 360 -8.87 -9.54 -26.29
C GLU A 360 -7.47 -9.15 -25.77
N ALA A 361 -6.49 -9.11 -26.68
CA ALA A 361 -5.14 -8.66 -26.39
C ALA A 361 -5.08 -7.13 -26.35
N GLY A 362 -4.73 -6.56 -25.19
CA GLY A 362 -4.61 -5.11 -25.00
C GLY A 362 -4.71 -4.70 -23.53
N PRO A 363 -4.48 -3.41 -23.20
CA PRO A 363 -4.68 -2.90 -21.84
C PRO A 363 -6.16 -3.01 -21.47
N LEU A 364 -6.44 -3.59 -20.30
CA LEU A 364 -7.80 -3.68 -19.79
C LEU A 364 -8.36 -2.28 -19.53
N PRO A 365 -9.62 -1.99 -19.91
CA PRO A 365 -10.25 -0.74 -19.55
C PRO A 365 -10.38 -0.65 -18.02
N GLU A 366 -10.24 0.56 -17.49
CA GLU A 366 -10.40 0.84 -16.07
C GLU A 366 -11.76 1.46 -15.82
N ALA A 367 -12.56 0.84 -14.96
CA ALA A 367 -13.78 1.44 -14.44
C ALA A 367 -13.43 2.57 -13.48
N VAL A 368 -14.11 3.72 -13.61
CA VAL A 368 -13.92 4.88 -12.74
C VAL A 368 -15.28 5.36 -12.21
N VAL A 369 -15.33 5.60 -10.90
CA VAL A 369 -16.50 6.17 -10.20
C VAL A 369 -16.05 7.29 -9.26
N HIS A 370 -16.79 8.40 -9.27
CA HIS A 370 -16.48 9.59 -8.49
C HIS A 370 -17.61 9.92 -7.52
N GLY A 371 -17.23 10.42 -6.34
CA GLY A 371 -18.16 10.98 -5.36
C GLY A 371 -17.48 12.12 -4.61
N SER A 372 -18.26 13.10 -4.15
CA SER A 372 -17.72 14.20 -3.36
C SER A 372 -18.67 14.60 -2.24
N THR A 373 -18.12 15.30 -1.24
CA THR A 373 -18.87 15.91 -0.15
C THR A 373 -18.12 17.12 0.40
N THR A 374 -18.73 17.82 1.35
CA THR A 374 -18.11 18.95 2.04
C THR A 374 -18.14 18.76 3.55
N VAL A 375 -17.14 19.33 4.23
CA VAL A 375 -17.06 19.38 5.70
C VAL A 375 -16.57 20.76 6.11
N PHE A 376 -17.13 21.30 7.20
CA PHE A 376 -16.63 22.53 7.82
C PHE A 376 -15.67 22.19 8.96
N ILE A 377 -14.45 22.71 8.87
CA ILE A 377 -13.46 22.62 9.95
C ILE A 377 -13.57 23.87 10.79
N THR A 378 -13.90 23.72 12.08
CA THR A 378 -14.02 24.86 12.99
C THR A 378 -12.64 25.39 13.41
N GLY A 379 -12.58 26.63 13.86
CA GLY A 379 -11.36 27.19 14.46
C GLY A 379 -11.05 26.58 15.83
N ALA A 380 -9.85 26.84 16.35
CA ALA A 380 -9.51 26.44 17.71
C ALA A 380 -10.34 27.22 18.74
N ASN A 381 -11.11 26.50 19.57
CA ASN A 381 -11.95 27.09 20.63
C ASN A 381 -11.14 27.70 21.78
N THR A 382 -9.94 27.18 22.07
CA THR A 382 -9.08 27.61 23.19
C THR A 382 -7.61 27.48 22.81
N ASP A 383 -6.71 28.11 23.57
CA ASP A 383 -5.26 27.95 23.40
C ASP A 383 -4.81 26.49 23.62
N ALA A 384 -5.46 25.77 24.53
CA ALA A 384 -5.19 24.35 24.78
C ALA A 384 -5.57 23.51 23.55
N HIS A 385 -6.74 23.76 22.98
CA HIS A 385 -7.18 23.12 21.74
C HIS A 385 -6.23 23.48 20.58
N ALA A 386 -5.84 24.74 20.43
CA ALA A 386 -4.89 25.16 19.39
C ALA A 386 -3.54 24.42 19.49
N LYS A 387 -3.00 24.28 20.70
CA LYS A 387 -1.75 23.53 20.95
C LYS A 387 -1.91 22.04 20.65
N ALA A 388 -3.00 21.43 21.09
CA ALA A 388 -3.27 20.02 20.83
C ALA A 388 -3.46 19.76 19.33
N ALA A 389 -4.25 20.58 18.64
CA ALA A 389 -4.46 20.53 17.20
C ALA A 389 -3.14 20.69 16.43
N HIS A 390 -2.32 21.68 16.80
CA HIS A 390 -1.00 21.86 16.20
C HIS A 390 -0.12 20.61 16.36
N LYS A 391 -0.10 20.01 17.55
CA LYS A 391 0.69 18.81 17.84
C LYS A 391 0.29 17.63 16.94
N VAL A 392 -1.01 17.33 16.81
CA VAL A 392 -1.46 16.22 15.95
C VAL A 392 -1.26 16.50 14.46
N LEU A 393 -1.46 17.73 14.00
CA LEU A 393 -1.30 18.09 12.58
C LEU A 393 0.17 18.09 12.13
N THR A 394 1.09 18.44 13.04
CA THR A 394 2.53 18.51 12.75
C THR A 394 3.28 17.21 13.00
N THR A 395 2.68 16.23 13.67
CA THR A 395 3.30 14.93 13.97
C THR A 395 2.86 13.87 12.95
N PRO A 396 3.70 13.47 11.97
CA PRO A 396 3.31 12.51 10.92
C PRO A 396 2.88 11.16 11.47
N ASP A 397 3.59 10.65 12.48
CA ASP A 397 3.34 9.37 13.13
C ASP A 397 1.91 9.21 13.67
N THR A 398 1.22 10.30 14.00
CA THR A 398 -0.19 10.29 14.40
C THR A 398 -1.07 9.59 13.35
N HIS A 399 -0.76 9.79 12.07
CA HIS A 399 -1.47 9.15 10.97
C HIS A 399 -1.15 7.66 10.84
N LEU A 400 0.11 7.29 11.06
CA LEU A 400 0.54 5.90 11.05
C LEU A 400 -0.08 5.12 12.23
N VAL A 401 -0.16 5.71 13.42
CA VAL A 401 -0.91 5.10 14.55
C VAL A 401 -2.38 4.90 14.19
N LEU A 402 -3.00 5.86 13.50
CA LEU A 402 -4.39 5.74 13.05
C LEU A 402 -4.59 4.60 12.03
N ALA A 403 -3.66 4.45 11.09
CA ALA A 403 -3.73 3.45 10.03
C ALA A 403 -3.34 2.03 10.52
N LEU A 404 -2.19 1.92 11.17
CA LEU A 404 -1.55 0.66 11.57
C LEU A 404 -1.97 0.21 12.97
N GLY A 405 -2.29 1.13 13.88
CA GLY A 405 -2.49 0.85 15.30
C GLY A 405 -1.18 0.51 16.03
N GLY A 406 -1.29 0.03 17.28
CA GLY A 406 -0.14 -0.29 18.13
C GLY A 406 0.46 0.94 18.83
N THR A 407 1.44 0.70 19.70
CA THR A 407 2.07 1.71 20.57
C THR A 407 3.53 2.02 20.21
N HIS A 408 4.06 1.40 19.14
CA HIS A 408 5.46 1.51 18.74
C HIS A 408 5.87 2.91 18.23
N LEU A 409 4.91 3.74 17.80
CA LEU A 409 5.17 5.11 17.34
C LEU A 409 4.99 6.11 18.49
N SER A 410 6.02 6.21 19.33
CA SER A 410 6.01 7.04 20.55
C SER A 410 5.61 8.49 20.30
N SER A 411 6.08 9.09 19.20
CA SER A 411 5.75 10.48 18.86
C SER A 411 4.26 10.65 18.48
N GLY A 412 3.71 9.68 17.74
CA GLY A 412 2.29 9.64 17.36
C GLY A 412 1.38 9.38 18.55
N ILE A 413 1.75 8.45 19.44
CA ILE A 413 1.02 8.18 20.68
C ILE A 413 1.01 9.42 21.58
N ALA A 414 2.16 10.08 21.78
CA ALA A 414 2.23 11.31 22.57
C ALA A 414 1.34 12.44 21.98
N ALA A 415 1.25 12.54 20.65
CA ALA A 415 0.35 13.48 20.00
C ALA A 415 -1.13 13.14 20.23
N ILE A 416 -1.49 11.85 20.16
CA ILE A 416 -2.85 11.36 20.46
C ILE A 416 -3.21 11.61 21.93
N GLU A 417 -2.31 11.34 22.87
CA GLU A 417 -2.50 11.61 24.30
C GLU A 417 -2.71 13.11 24.56
N THR A 418 -1.93 13.97 23.88
CA THR A 418 -2.12 15.43 23.94
C THR A 418 -3.53 15.81 23.47
N ALA A 419 -4.02 15.21 22.39
CA ALA A 419 -5.37 15.45 21.89
C ALA A 419 -6.47 14.90 22.80
N ILE A 420 -6.24 13.79 23.51
CA ILE A 420 -7.16 13.25 24.53
C ILE A 420 -7.17 14.13 25.78
N GLY A 421 -6.04 14.78 26.10
CA GLY A 421 -5.96 15.76 27.18
C GLY A 421 -6.90 16.95 26.98
N ASP A 422 -7.11 17.38 25.73
CA ASP A 422 -7.98 18.48 25.37
C ASP A 422 -9.47 18.09 25.32
N GLY A 423 -10.33 18.90 25.94
CA GLY A 423 -11.77 18.59 26.04
C GLY A 423 -12.53 18.61 24.71
N VAL A 424 -12.06 19.36 23.71
CA VAL A 424 -12.68 19.44 22.38
C VAL A 424 -12.27 18.26 21.52
N LEU A 425 -10.99 17.91 21.54
CA LEU A 425 -10.43 16.82 20.71
C LEU A 425 -10.62 15.43 21.30
N ARG A 426 -10.72 15.30 22.63
CA ARG A 426 -10.94 14.03 23.33
C ARG A 426 -11.98 13.12 22.67
N PRO A 427 -13.22 13.53 22.42
CA PRO A 427 -14.23 12.63 21.86
C PRO A 427 -13.90 12.13 20.44
N HIS A 428 -13.01 12.79 19.70
CA HIS A 428 -12.63 12.38 18.34
C HIS A 428 -11.44 11.41 18.30
N TRP A 429 -10.57 11.45 19.32
CA TRP A 429 -9.32 10.68 19.36
C TRP A 429 -9.35 9.45 20.25
N ARG A 430 -10.29 9.36 21.20
CA ARG A 430 -10.40 8.22 22.12
C ARG A 430 -10.51 6.86 21.42
N VAL A 431 -11.34 6.76 20.39
CA VAL A 431 -11.47 5.49 19.63
C VAL A 431 -10.18 5.10 18.93
N VAL A 432 -9.41 6.09 18.44
CA VAL A 432 -8.11 5.84 17.79
C VAL A 432 -7.13 5.27 18.80
N ASN A 433 -7.05 5.90 19.98
CA ASN A 433 -6.19 5.43 21.07
C ASN A 433 -6.58 4.05 21.58
N ALA A 434 -7.88 3.82 21.84
CA ALA A 434 -8.35 2.52 22.31
C ALA A 434 -8.07 1.40 21.31
N LYS A 435 -8.22 1.63 20.00
CA LYS A 435 -7.81 0.65 18.97
C LYS A 435 -6.29 0.43 18.96
N ALA A 436 -5.49 1.48 19.15
CA ALA A 436 -4.04 1.38 19.19
C ALA A 436 -3.56 0.55 20.40
N LEU A 437 -4.10 0.83 21.58
CA LEU A 437 -3.83 0.11 22.83
C LEU A 437 -4.32 -1.34 22.78
N ALA A 438 -5.55 -1.58 22.29
CA ALA A 438 -6.10 -2.93 22.20
C ALA A 438 -5.28 -3.80 21.25
N LYS A 439 -4.76 -3.24 20.15
CA LYS A 439 -3.83 -3.95 19.25
C LYS A 439 -2.50 -4.31 19.94
N ALA A 440 -2.06 -3.50 20.91
CA ALA A 440 -0.89 -3.79 21.74
C ALA A 440 -1.20 -4.69 22.96
N GLY A 441 -2.43 -5.19 23.09
CA GLY A 441 -2.87 -6.07 24.18
C GLY A 441 -3.56 -5.36 25.35
N ASP A 442 -3.55 -4.04 25.43
CA ASP A 442 -4.29 -3.29 26.46
C ASP A 442 -5.75 -3.03 26.03
N LYS A 443 -6.65 -3.88 26.54
CA LYS A 443 -8.09 -3.84 26.26
C LYS A 443 -8.88 -2.93 27.21
N ALA A 444 -8.27 -2.36 28.25
CA ALA A 444 -9.00 -1.65 29.32
C ALA A 444 -9.71 -0.39 28.81
N ASN A 445 -9.10 0.28 27.84
CA ASN A 445 -9.59 1.55 27.30
C ASN A 445 -10.72 1.41 26.27
N GLY A 446 -10.95 0.22 25.73
CA GLY A 446 -11.94 -0.02 24.67
C GLY A 446 -13.37 -0.23 25.16
N ARG A 447 -13.57 -0.97 26.27
CA ARG A 447 -14.91 -1.31 26.79
C ARG A 447 -15.74 -0.07 27.16
N PRO A 448 -15.20 0.94 27.88
CA PRO A 448 -15.97 2.15 28.23
C PRO A 448 -16.51 2.91 27.01
N ILE A 449 -15.80 2.86 25.88
CA ILE A 449 -16.21 3.51 24.63
C ILE A 449 -17.38 2.74 23.97
N LEU A 450 -17.37 1.40 24.02
CA LEU A 450 -18.43 0.59 23.43
C LEU A 450 -19.74 0.69 24.22
N ASP A 451 -19.63 0.72 25.55
CA ASP A 451 -20.75 0.77 26.49
C ASP A 451 -21.42 2.16 26.57
N GLY A 452 -20.86 3.17 25.87
CA GLY A 452 -21.41 4.52 25.82
C GLY A 452 -21.22 5.34 27.08
N SER A 453 -20.40 4.87 28.03
CA SER A 453 -20.04 5.62 29.25
C SER A 453 -19.24 6.90 28.97
N GLU A 454 -18.76 7.05 27.75
CA GLU A 454 -17.78 8.03 27.30
C GLU A 454 -18.26 8.62 25.96
N GLN A 455 -18.37 9.95 25.85
CA GLN A 455 -18.74 10.58 24.58
C GLN A 455 -17.63 10.36 23.54
N CYS A 456 -17.96 9.72 22.43
CA CYS A 456 -17.00 9.41 21.37
C CYS A 456 -17.65 9.52 19.98
N PHE A 457 -16.95 10.17 19.05
CA PHE A 457 -17.31 10.21 17.64
C PHE A 457 -16.53 9.14 16.89
N MET A 458 -17.18 8.04 16.57
CA MET A 458 -16.61 6.93 15.81
C MET A 458 -17.58 6.46 14.73
N SER A 459 -17.05 6.01 13.60
CA SER A 459 -17.88 5.40 12.57
C SER A 459 -18.33 3.98 12.97
N PRO A 460 -19.40 3.44 12.37
CA PRO A 460 -19.78 2.04 12.56
C PRO A 460 -18.62 1.07 12.28
N GLY A 461 -17.83 1.31 11.23
CA GLY A 461 -16.67 0.49 10.92
C GLY A 461 -15.55 0.54 11.98
N GLU A 462 -15.35 1.69 12.64
CA GLU A 462 -14.42 1.77 13.77
C GLU A 462 -14.94 1.04 15.01
N ARG A 463 -16.25 1.10 15.27
CA ARG A 463 -16.90 0.34 16.34
C ARG A 463 -16.72 -1.16 16.12
N GLU A 464 -17.01 -1.68 14.92
CA GLU A 464 -16.80 -3.09 14.58
C GLU A 464 -15.35 -3.52 14.75
N LYS A 465 -14.39 -2.70 14.29
CA LYS A 465 -12.96 -2.97 14.46
C LYS A 465 -12.57 -3.01 15.94
N LEU A 466 -13.09 -2.09 16.75
CA LEU A 466 -12.82 -2.07 18.19
C LEU A 466 -13.39 -3.31 18.89
N VAL A 467 -14.62 -3.74 18.56
CA VAL A 467 -15.20 -4.98 19.09
C VAL A 467 -14.28 -6.18 18.84
N ARG A 468 -13.84 -6.37 17.59
CA ARG A 468 -12.93 -7.47 17.22
C ARG A 468 -11.57 -7.44 17.92
N LEU A 469 -11.07 -6.25 18.28
CA LEU A 469 -9.80 -6.12 19.01
C LEU A 469 -9.95 -6.42 20.51
N LEU A 470 -11.17 -6.39 21.04
CA LEU A 470 -11.46 -6.64 22.45
C LEU A 470 -11.86 -8.08 22.73
N GLU A 471 -12.38 -8.80 21.72
CA GLU A 471 -12.42 -10.27 21.67
C GLU A 471 -10.99 -10.83 21.76
#